data_AF-A0A7S0HXQ9-F1
#
_entry.id   AF-A0A7S0HXQ9-F1
#
_cell.length_a   1.000
_cell.length_b   1.000
_cell.length_c   1.000
_cell.angle_alpha   90.00
_cell.angle_beta   90.00
_cell.angle_gamma   90.00
#
_symmetry.space_group_name_H-M   'P 1'
#
loop_
_entity.id
_entity.type
_entity.pdbx_description
1 polymer ?
#
loop_
_entity_poly.entity_id
_entity_poly.type
_entity_poly.pdbx_seq_one_letter_code
_entity_poly.pdbx_strand_id
1 'polypeptide(L)'
;KDGESEGVTEVVEKIREDLAQCLHQLKTKIKMEDGKDKYKEFLDELSALMAEASILQTLIRLMDDLDFEARKDLSFIFRVLLRSSTGAETFSVAYLAADFDKNEEDNCLVDLLKNYHNADSASTCCGLMLRDCAKYEDLAKRLLQTMKRSAESPPEAPVRQADIFTYVQLPQFDVA
;
A
#
# COMPACT_ATOMS: atom_id res chain seq x y z
N LYS A 1 29.62 -21.39 12.07
CA LYS A 1 28.56 -20.40 12.34
C LYS A 1 27.80 -20.03 11.06
N ASP A 2 28.08 -20.73 9.96
CA ASP A 2 27.59 -20.39 8.62
C ASP A 2 26.31 -21.16 8.24
N GLY A 3 26.04 -22.32 8.87
CA GLY A 3 24.83 -23.12 8.61
C GLY A 3 23.53 -22.60 9.25
N GLU A 4 23.60 -21.69 10.21
CA GLU A 4 22.41 -21.09 10.85
C GLU A 4 21.87 -19.89 10.04
N SER A 5 22.74 -19.22 9.27
CA SER A 5 22.38 -18.11 8.38
C SER A 5 21.79 -18.58 7.05
N GLU A 6 22.23 -19.73 6.53
CA GLU A 6 21.67 -20.31 5.30
C GLU A 6 20.22 -20.80 5.50
N GLY A 7 19.94 -21.46 6.63
CA GLY A 7 18.59 -21.96 6.93
C GLY A 7 17.54 -20.85 7.12
N VAL A 8 17.92 -19.70 7.69
CA VAL A 8 17.01 -18.55 7.83
C VAL A 8 16.69 -17.92 6.47
N THR A 9 17.68 -17.87 5.57
CA THR A 9 17.50 -17.28 4.23
C THR A 9 16.54 -18.13 3.38
N GLU A 10 16.66 -19.45 3.41
CA GLU A 10 15.76 -20.36 2.68
C GLU A 10 14.31 -20.27 3.19
N VAL A 11 14.11 -20.10 4.49
CA VAL A 11 12.78 -19.90 5.09
C VAL A 11 12.16 -18.57 4.66
N VAL A 12 12.95 -17.48 4.59
CA VAL A 12 12.48 -16.16 4.15
C VAL A 12 12.05 -16.18 2.69
N GLU A 13 12.83 -16.80 1.81
CA GLU A 13 12.48 -16.93 0.39
C GLU A 13 11.18 -17.72 0.22
N LYS A 14 11.01 -18.82 0.96
CA LYS A 14 9.76 -19.59 0.94
C LYS A 14 8.55 -18.76 1.40
N ILE A 15 8.70 -17.96 2.46
CA ILE A 15 7.61 -17.08 2.94
C ILE A 15 7.24 -16.05 1.87
N ARG A 16 8.22 -15.51 1.14
CA ARG A 16 7.99 -14.55 0.05
C ARG A 16 7.23 -15.20 -1.11
N GLU A 17 7.62 -16.41 -1.50
CA GLU A 17 6.92 -17.18 -2.54
C GLU A 17 5.47 -17.50 -2.14
N ASP A 18 5.26 -17.98 -0.92
CA ASP A 18 3.93 -18.29 -0.38
C ASP A 18 3.06 -17.02 -0.35
N LEU A 19 3.63 -15.88 0.05
CA LEU A 19 2.92 -14.60 0.07
C LEU A 19 2.54 -14.12 -1.34
N ALA A 20 3.47 -14.19 -2.30
CA ALA A 20 3.20 -13.85 -3.70
C ALA A 20 2.09 -14.74 -4.28
N GLN A 21 2.13 -16.04 -3.99
CA GLN A 21 1.10 -16.98 -4.40
C GLN A 21 -0.27 -16.65 -3.79
N CYS A 22 -0.32 -16.31 -2.50
CA CYS A 22 -1.56 -15.88 -1.84
C CYS A 22 -2.15 -14.61 -2.47
N LEU A 23 -1.33 -13.60 -2.75
CA LEU A 23 -1.77 -12.37 -3.42
C LEU A 23 -2.33 -12.66 -4.81
N HIS A 24 -1.67 -13.52 -5.56
CA HIS A 24 -2.11 -13.92 -6.90
C HIS A 24 -3.45 -14.66 -6.88
N GLN A 25 -3.62 -15.60 -5.95
CA GLN A 25 -4.87 -16.32 -5.75
C GLN A 25 -6.00 -15.37 -5.35
N LEU A 26 -5.72 -14.41 -4.47
CA LEU A 26 -6.71 -13.41 -4.05
C LEU A 26 -7.13 -12.51 -5.20
N LYS A 27 -6.19 -11.99 -6.00
CA LYS A 27 -6.48 -11.24 -7.23
C LYS A 27 -7.38 -12.06 -8.17
N THR A 28 -7.02 -13.32 -8.39
CA THR A 28 -7.77 -14.21 -9.29
C THR A 28 -9.18 -14.43 -8.78
N LYS A 29 -9.35 -14.68 -7.48
CA LYS A 29 -10.66 -14.83 -6.84
C LYS A 29 -11.52 -13.57 -7.00
N ILE A 30 -10.95 -12.39 -6.76
CA ILE A 30 -11.65 -11.11 -6.97
C ILE A 30 -12.14 -10.99 -8.42
N LYS A 31 -11.29 -11.28 -9.40
CA LYS A 31 -11.66 -11.23 -10.82
C LYS A 31 -12.71 -12.27 -11.22
N MET A 32 -12.69 -13.44 -10.59
CA MET A 32 -13.67 -14.51 -10.85
C MET A 32 -15.04 -14.19 -10.24
N GLU A 33 -15.10 -13.41 -9.17
CA GLU A 33 -16.34 -12.96 -8.54
C GLU A 33 -16.91 -11.69 -9.20
N ASP A 34 -16.09 -10.96 -9.96
CA ASP A 34 -16.52 -9.75 -10.66
C ASP A 34 -17.69 -10.02 -11.61
N GLY A 35 -18.74 -9.20 -11.49
CA GLY A 35 -19.99 -9.33 -12.25
C GLY A 35 -20.99 -10.39 -11.74
N LYS A 36 -20.70 -11.09 -10.63
CA LYS A 36 -21.68 -11.99 -9.98
C LYS A 36 -22.56 -11.24 -8.97
N ASP A 37 -23.74 -11.79 -8.70
CA ASP A 37 -24.75 -11.20 -7.82
C ASP A 37 -24.25 -10.88 -6.40
N LYS A 38 -23.29 -11.66 -5.88
CA LYS A 38 -22.71 -11.50 -4.53
C LYS A 38 -21.36 -10.79 -4.49
N TYR A 39 -20.91 -10.20 -5.60
CA TYR A 39 -19.58 -9.60 -5.67
C TYR A 39 -19.36 -8.50 -4.62
N LYS A 40 -20.37 -7.65 -4.40
CA LYS A 40 -20.29 -6.57 -3.42
C LYS A 40 -20.16 -7.10 -2.00
N GLU A 41 -20.98 -8.08 -1.61
CA GLU A 41 -20.92 -8.72 -0.29
C GLU A 41 -19.54 -9.35 -0.04
N PHE A 42 -19.01 -10.04 -1.05
CA PHE A 42 -17.66 -10.62 -1.00
C PHE A 42 -16.57 -9.55 -0.78
N LEU A 43 -16.64 -8.42 -1.49
CA LEU A 43 -15.66 -7.35 -1.32
C LEU A 43 -15.80 -6.67 0.04
N ASP A 44 -17.02 -6.46 0.53
CA ASP A 44 -17.25 -5.85 1.84
C ASP A 44 -16.69 -6.75 2.98
N GLU A 45 -16.94 -8.06 2.92
CA GLU A 45 -16.38 -9.04 3.87
C GLU A 45 -14.84 -9.07 3.83
N LEU A 46 -14.26 -9.13 2.63
CA LEU A 46 -12.81 -9.10 2.44
C LEU A 46 -12.21 -7.77 2.97
N SER A 47 -12.88 -6.66 2.69
CA SER A 47 -12.46 -5.33 3.10
C SER A 47 -12.47 -5.16 4.61
N ALA A 48 -13.46 -5.72 5.31
CA ALA A 48 -13.53 -5.74 6.77
C ALA A 48 -12.37 -6.55 7.39
N LEU A 49 -12.12 -7.76 6.88
CA LEU A 49 -11.02 -8.62 7.35
C LEU A 49 -9.64 -7.95 7.17
N MET A 50 -9.43 -7.29 6.02
CA MET A 50 -8.19 -6.59 5.72
C MET A 50 -7.96 -5.38 6.62
N ALA A 51 -9.04 -4.66 6.98
CA ALA A 51 -9.00 -3.52 7.88
C ALA A 51 -8.73 -3.94 9.33
N GLU A 52 -9.44 -4.96 9.83
CA GLU A 52 -9.29 -5.45 11.22
C GLU A 52 -7.85 -5.86 11.54
N ALA A 53 -7.20 -6.58 10.61
CA ALA A 53 -5.84 -7.06 10.80
C ALA A 53 -4.75 -6.11 10.26
N SER A 54 -5.12 -4.91 9.76
CA SER A 54 -4.18 -3.94 9.14
C SER A 54 -3.27 -4.57 8.09
N ILE A 55 -3.81 -5.55 7.34
CA ILE A 55 -3.04 -6.40 6.43
C ILE A 55 -2.46 -5.56 5.31
N LEU A 56 -3.25 -4.68 4.71
CA LEU A 56 -2.80 -3.86 3.58
C LEU A 56 -1.66 -2.92 3.94
N GLN A 57 -1.69 -2.30 5.13
CA GLN A 57 -0.58 -1.47 5.59
C GLN A 57 0.70 -2.30 5.77
N THR A 58 0.57 -3.49 6.39
CA THR A 58 1.70 -4.40 6.58
C THR A 58 2.30 -4.82 5.24
N LEU A 59 1.46 -5.17 4.25
CA LEU A 59 1.91 -5.53 2.90
C LEU A 59 2.56 -4.36 2.16
N ILE A 60 2.08 -3.13 2.37
CA ILE A 60 2.68 -1.92 1.81
C ILE A 60 4.10 -1.72 2.37
N ARG A 61 4.31 -1.93 3.67
CA ARG A 61 5.65 -1.85 4.29
C ARG A 61 6.61 -2.92 3.78
N LEU A 62 6.09 -4.06 3.36
CA LEU A 62 6.87 -5.18 2.80
C LEU A 62 7.02 -5.08 1.27
N MET A 63 6.63 -3.99 0.62
CA MET A 63 6.64 -3.90 -0.85
C MET A 63 8.03 -4.09 -1.47
N ASP A 64 9.09 -3.73 -0.78
CA ASP A 64 10.47 -3.93 -1.26
C ASP A 64 10.91 -5.40 -1.26
N ASP A 65 10.28 -6.22 -0.41
CA ASP A 65 10.51 -7.66 -0.34
C ASP A 65 9.66 -8.44 -1.35
N LEU A 66 8.69 -7.78 -1.99
CA LEU A 66 7.80 -8.41 -2.96
C LEU A 66 8.39 -8.38 -4.38
N ASP A 67 8.18 -9.46 -5.11
CA ASP A 67 8.47 -9.47 -6.54
C ASP A 67 7.57 -8.49 -7.31
N PHE A 68 7.93 -8.27 -8.58
CA PHE A 68 7.23 -7.34 -9.46
C PHE A 68 5.74 -7.64 -9.63
N GLU A 69 5.36 -8.92 -9.72
CA GLU A 69 3.98 -9.32 -9.98
C GLU A 69 3.15 -9.27 -8.68
N ALA A 70 3.74 -9.65 -7.55
CA ALA A 70 3.14 -9.51 -6.22
C ALA A 70 2.84 -8.04 -5.88
N ARG A 71 3.73 -7.10 -6.23
CA ARG A 71 3.49 -5.66 -6.08
C ARG A 71 2.30 -5.17 -6.90
N LYS A 72 2.16 -5.64 -8.15
CA LYS A 72 1.00 -5.33 -8.99
C LYS A 72 -0.29 -5.90 -8.43
N ASP A 73 -0.23 -7.12 -7.90
CA ASP A 73 -1.38 -7.82 -7.34
C ASP A 73 -1.88 -7.11 -6.08
N LEU A 74 -0.96 -6.71 -5.20
CA LEU A 74 -1.24 -5.85 -4.06
C LEU A 74 -1.88 -4.52 -4.50
N SER A 75 -1.28 -3.83 -5.47
CA SER A 75 -1.82 -2.56 -5.99
C SER A 75 -3.24 -2.74 -6.54
N PHE A 76 -3.51 -3.82 -7.26
CA PHE A 76 -4.85 -4.15 -7.74
C PHE A 76 -5.84 -4.35 -6.60
N ILE A 77 -5.49 -5.19 -5.61
CA ILE A 77 -6.35 -5.50 -4.46
C ILE A 77 -6.69 -4.22 -3.69
N PHE A 78 -5.67 -3.43 -3.34
CA PHE A 78 -5.84 -2.16 -2.64
C PHE A 78 -6.86 -1.25 -3.35
N ARG A 79 -6.69 -1.07 -4.67
CA ARG A 79 -7.51 -0.16 -5.46
C ARG A 79 -8.93 -0.66 -5.67
N VAL A 80 -9.14 -1.98 -5.72
CA VAL A 80 -10.50 -2.55 -5.78
C VAL A 80 -11.22 -2.32 -4.46
N LEU A 81 -10.59 -2.64 -3.33
CA LEU A 81 -11.20 -2.48 -2.01
C LEU A 81 -11.52 -1.01 -1.70
N LEU A 82 -10.58 -0.10 -1.98
CA LEU A 82 -10.81 1.34 -1.78
C LEU A 82 -12.02 1.91 -2.56
N ARG A 83 -12.36 1.32 -3.71
CA ARG A 83 -13.49 1.77 -4.54
C ARG A 83 -14.82 1.09 -4.19
N SER A 84 -14.78 -0.07 -3.55
CA SER A 84 -15.99 -0.85 -3.23
C SER A 84 -16.63 -0.42 -1.93
N SER A 85 -15.81 -0.04 -0.95
CA SER A 85 -16.22 0.09 0.45
C SER A 85 -16.54 1.52 0.84
N THR A 86 -17.55 1.73 1.69
CA THR A 86 -18.05 3.07 2.06
C THR A 86 -18.07 3.34 3.58
N GLY A 87 -17.62 2.40 4.43
CA GLY A 87 -17.65 2.54 5.90
C GLY A 87 -16.29 2.45 6.57
N ALA A 88 -16.17 2.96 7.81
CA ALA A 88 -14.90 2.97 8.57
C ALA A 88 -14.48 1.58 9.09
N GLU A 89 -15.40 0.62 9.15
CA GLU A 89 -15.12 -0.78 9.55
C GLU A 89 -14.58 -1.64 8.38
N THR A 90 -14.58 -1.08 7.19
CA THR A 90 -14.09 -1.70 5.95
C THR A 90 -12.93 -0.88 5.42
N PHE A 91 -11.96 -1.50 4.77
CA PHE A 91 -10.89 -0.79 4.05
C PHE A 91 -11.47 0.16 2.99
N SER A 92 -11.61 1.42 3.37
CA SER A 92 -12.31 2.49 2.65
C SER A 92 -11.63 3.84 2.86
N VAL A 93 -12.16 4.86 2.21
CA VAL A 93 -11.80 6.26 2.44
C VAL A 93 -11.93 6.65 3.91
N ALA A 94 -13.04 6.28 4.56
CA ALA A 94 -13.29 6.61 5.96
C ALA A 94 -12.33 5.87 6.91
N TYR A 95 -11.98 4.62 6.59
CA TYR A 95 -10.98 3.87 7.34
C TYR A 95 -9.61 4.53 7.25
N LEU A 96 -9.14 4.85 6.05
CA LEU A 96 -7.83 5.48 5.84
C LEU A 96 -7.74 6.87 6.49
N ALA A 97 -8.83 7.64 6.45
CA ALA A 97 -8.91 8.92 7.14
C ALA A 97 -8.84 8.76 8.67
N ALA A 98 -9.57 7.79 9.23
CA ALA A 98 -9.55 7.51 10.66
C ALA A 98 -8.19 6.95 11.13
N ASP A 99 -7.54 6.12 10.31
CA ASP A 99 -6.19 5.61 10.56
C ASP A 99 -5.18 6.75 10.60
N PHE A 100 -5.25 7.67 9.63
CA PHE A 100 -4.43 8.88 9.61
C PHE A 100 -4.64 9.76 10.84
N ASP A 101 -5.90 10.01 11.24
CA ASP A 101 -6.20 10.82 12.42
C ASP A 101 -5.68 10.22 13.73
N LYS A 102 -5.58 8.89 13.80
CA LYS A 102 -5.00 8.19 14.97
C LYS A 102 -3.48 8.34 15.01
N ASN A 103 -2.82 8.25 13.86
CA ASN A 103 -1.37 8.31 13.78
C ASN A 103 -0.91 8.99 12.49
N GLU A 104 -0.65 10.29 12.55
CA GLU A 104 -0.29 11.10 11.38
C GLU A 104 1.10 10.75 10.80
N GLU A 105 1.98 10.09 11.57
CA GLU A 105 3.35 9.75 11.17
C GLU A 105 3.54 8.29 10.72
N ASP A 106 2.68 7.39 11.20
CA ASP A 106 2.73 5.97 10.88
C ASP A 106 1.35 5.43 10.51
N ASN A 107 1.00 5.63 9.25
CA ASN A 107 -0.24 5.20 8.64
C ASN A 107 0.00 4.75 7.19
N CYS A 108 -1.03 4.12 6.62
CA CYS A 108 -0.99 3.59 5.27
C CYS A 108 -0.61 4.63 4.19
N LEU A 109 -1.09 5.88 4.32
CA LEU A 109 -0.77 6.94 3.34
C LEU A 109 0.70 7.36 3.41
N VAL A 110 1.26 7.43 4.62
CA VAL A 110 2.68 7.74 4.82
C VAL A 110 3.55 6.61 4.27
N ASP A 111 3.19 5.35 4.53
CA ASP A 111 3.94 4.20 4.02
C ASP A 111 3.92 4.13 2.49
N LEU A 112 2.80 4.48 1.84
CA LEU A 112 2.73 4.62 0.38
C LEU A 112 3.66 5.73 -0.16
N LEU A 113 3.74 6.88 0.53
CA LEU A 113 4.61 7.97 0.13
C LEU A 113 6.09 7.63 0.32
N LYS A 114 6.44 6.91 1.38
CA LYS A 114 7.82 6.42 1.62
C LYS A 114 8.29 5.48 0.52
N ASN A 115 7.47 4.48 0.19
CA ASN A 115 7.77 3.51 -0.86
C ASN A 115 7.80 4.13 -2.27
N TYR A 116 7.26 5.35 -2.44
CA TYR A 116 7.36 6.08 -3.70
C TYR A 116 8.80 6.51 -4.02
N HIS A 117 9.70 6.60 -3.03
CA HIS A 117 11.11 6.94 -3.24
C HIS A 117 11.95 5.81 -3.86
N ASN A 118 11.42 4.59 -3.90
CA ASN A 118 12.17 3.46 -4.41
C ASN A 118 12.19 3.48 -5.95
N ALA A 119 13.39 3.47 -6.54
CA ALA A 119 13.64 3.58 -7.99
C ALA A 119 13.23 2.32 -8.80
N ASP A 120 12.27 1.55 -8.31
CA ASP A 120 11.81 0.29 -8.89
C ASP A 120 10.27 0.35 -9.06
N SER A 121 9.70 -0.70 -9.64
CA SER A 121 8.27 -0.93 -9.83
C SER A 121 7.37 -0.69 -8.61
N ALA A 122 7.93 -0.71 -7.39
CA ALA A 122 7.26 -0.27 -6.17
C ALA A 122 6.72 1.16 -6.31
N SER A 123 7.50 2.08 -6.87
CA SER A 123 7.05 3.48 -7.05
C SER A 123 5.84 3.56 -7.99
N THR A 124 5.86 2.84 -9.13
CA THR A 124 4.71 2.82 -10.04
C THR A 124 3.45 2.30 -9.35
N CYS A 125 3.56 1.20 -8.59
CA CYS A 125 2.44 0.62 -7.86
C CYS A 125 1.90 1.57 -6.77
N CYS A 126 2.80 2.22 -6.03
CA CYS A 126 2.46 3.24 -5.04
C CYS A 126 1.78 4.45 -5.68
N GLY A 127 2.31 4.95 -6.79
CA GLY A 127 1.74 6.08 -7.52
C GLY A 127 0.31 5.81 -7.99
N LEU A 128 0.03 4.59 -8.47
CA LEU A 128 -1.33 4.18 -8.83
C LEU A 128 -2.29 4.17 -7.64
N MET A 129 -1.83 3.69 -6.47
CA MET A 129 -2.62 3.67 -5.23
C MET A 129 -2.83 5.09 -4.69
N LEU A 130 -1.77 5.89 -4.59
CA LEU A 130 -1.81 7.29 -4.17
C LEU A 130 -2.72 8.13 -5.06
N ARG A 131 -2.66 7.95 -6.39
CA ARG A 131 -3.54 8.64 -7.33
C ARG A 131 -5.00 8.26 -7.12
N ASP A 132 -5.30 7.01 -6.80
CA ASP A 132 -6.66 6.59 -6.49
C ASP A 132 -7.13 7.15 -5.13
N CYS A 133 -6.25 7.24 -4.12
CA CYS A 133 -6.54 7.96 -2.87
C CYS A 133 -6.83 9.45 -3.12
N ALA A 134 -6.03 10.11 -3.96
CA ALA A 134 -6.15 11.54 -4.26
C ALA A 134 -7.45 11.94 -4.99
N LYS A 135 -8.22 10.97 -5.51
CA LYS A 135 -9.56 11.23 -6.07
C LYS A 135 -10.58 11.62 -5.00
N TYR A 136 -10.32 11.27 -3.75
CA TYR A 136 -11.18 11.58 -2.62
C TYR A 136 -10.64 12.80 -1.90
N GLU A 137 -11.47 13.84 -1.79
CA GLU A 137 -11.07 15.13 -1.22
C GLU A 137 -10.47 15.00 0.19
N ASP A 138 -11.03 14.13 1.03
CA ASP A 138 -10.57 13.94 2.40
C ASP A 138 -9.15 13.33 2.47
N LEU A 139 -8.88 12.29 1.68
CA LEU A 139 -7.54 11.71 1.59
C LEU A 139 -6.56 12.65 0.90
N ALA A 140 -7.00 13.40 -0.12
CA ALA A 140 -6.17 14.38 -0.80
C ALA A 140 -5.68 15.48 0.17
N LYS A 141 -6.56 15.98 1.05
CA LYS A 141 -6.18 16.94 2.10
C LYS A 141 -5.12 16.38 3.03
N ARG A 142 -5.26 15.13 3.46
CA ARG A 142 -4.32 14.45 4.36
C ARG A 142 -2.97 14.22 3.69
N LEU A 143 -2.97 13.77 2.44
CA LEU A 143 -1.76 13.65 1.62
C LEU A 143 -1.01 14.99 1.51
N LEU A 144 -1.73 16.08 1.22
CA LEU A 144 -1.14 17.42 1.17
C LEU A 144 -0.60 17.88 2.54
N GLN A 145 -1.29 17.55 3.63
CA GLN A 145 -0.81 17.84 4.99
C GLN A 145 0.49 17.08 5.31
N THR A 146 0.57 15.79 4.96
CA THR A 146 1.80 14.99 5.11
C THR A 146 2.94 15.57 4.31
N MET A 147 2.70 15.91 3.03
CA MET A 147 3.72 16.51 2.17
C MET A 147 4.23 17.84 2.73
N LYS A 148 3.31 18.71 3.20
CA LYS A 148 3.68 19.98 3.83
C LYS A 148 4.55 19.77 5.06
N ARG A 149 4.14 18.85 5.96
CA ARG A 149 4.91 18.53 7.17
C ARG A 149 6.27 17.95 6.83
N SER A 150 6.35 17.06 5.84
CA SER A 150 7.62 16.53 5.35
C SER A 150 8.58 17.64 4.90
N ALA A 151 8.06 18.61 4.13
CA ALA A 151 8.85 19.74 3.65
C ALA A 151 9.35 20.66 4.78
N GLU A 152 8.54 20.88 5.82
CA GLU A 152 8.84 21.74 6.97
C GLU A 152 9.68 21.04 8.06
N SER A 153 9.75 19.70 8.02
CA SER A 153 10.41 18.90 9.05
C SER A 153 11.93 18.81 8.85
N PRO A 154 12.71 18.62 9.94
CA PRO A 154 14.15 18.40 9.87
C PRO A 154 14.51 17.18 9.00
N PRO A 155 15.70 17.15 8.38
CA PRO A 155 16.14 16.04 7.53
C PRO A 155 16.08 14.66 8.19
N GLU A 156 16.29 14.61 9.51
CA GLU A 156 16.27 13.41 10.34
C GLU A 156 14.86 12.92 10.74
N ALA A 157 13.81 13.68 10.45
CA ALA A 157 12.45 13.32 10.84
C ALA A 157 11.91 12.13 9.99
N PRO A 158 11.21 11.16 10.58
CA PRO A 158 10.64 10.02 9.86
C PRO A 158 9.72 10.40 8.70
N VAL A 159 9.00 11.53 8.83
CA VAL A 159 8.09 12.05 7.80
C VAL A 159 8.82 12.61 6.58
N ARG A 160 10.13 12.92 6.67
CA ARG A 160 10.92 13.50 5.57
C ARG A 160 10.97 12.59 4.34
N GLN A 161 10.91 11.28 4.57
CA GLN A 161 10.86 10.26 3.52
C GLN A 161 9.52 10.23 2.76
N ALA A 162 8.54 11.06 3.12
CA ALA A 162 7.25 11.15 2.43
C ALA A 162 7.15 12.35 1.47
N ASP A 163 8.27 12.97 1.07
CA ASP A 163 8.29 14.12 0.16
C ASP A 163 8.33 13.72 -1.32
N ILE A 164 7.25 14.00 -2.07
CA ILE A 164 7.19 13.76 -3.51
C ILE A 164 7.94 14.81 -4.35
N PHE A 165 8.25 16.00 -3.79
CA PHE A 165 8.93 17.06 -4.53
C PHE A 165 10.41 16.76 -4.79
N THR A 166 11.04 16.01 -3.89
CA THR A 166 12.36 15.43 -4.14
C THR A 166 12.33 14.45 -5.33
N TYR A 167 11.20 13.78 -5.55
CA TYR A 167 11.07 12.73 -6.54
C TYR A 167 10.84 13.26 -7.97
N VAL A 168 10.03 14.31 -8.18
CA VAL A 168 9.88 14.95 -9.51
C VAL A 168 11.17 15.58 -10.04
N GLN A 169 12.19 15.69 -9.18
CA GLN A 169 13.53 16.17 -9.52
C GLN A 169 14.50 15.02 -9.84
N LEU A 170 14.09 13.76 -9.70
CA LEU A 170 14.93 12.62 -10.03
C LEU A 170 15.17 12.55 -11.54
N PRO A 171 16.39 12.22 -11.98
CA PRO A 171 16.75 12.17 -13.40
C PRO A 171 16.11 11.01 -14.18
N GLN A 172 15.33 10.15 -13.52
CA GLN A 172 14.66 8.99 -14.10
C GLN A 172 13.27 9.40 -14.63
N PHE A 173 13.17 9.56 -15.96
CA PHE A 173 11.93 10.02 -16.63
C PHE A 173 10.77 9.02 -16.61
N ASP A 174 11.00 7.72 -16.43
CA ASP A 174 9.91 6.71 -16.34
C ASP A 174 9.16 6.73 -14.99
N VAL A 175 9.69 7.53 -14.08
CA VAL A 175 9.35 7.58 -12.66
C VAL A 175 8.62 8.91 -12.37
N ALA A 176 8.96 10.01 -13.06
CA ALA A 176 8.36 11.36 -12.93
C ALA A 176 7.12 11.62 -13.82
#